data_AF-A0A7J3VRX4-F1
#
_entry.id   AF-A0A7J3VRX4-F1
#
_cell.length_a   1.000
_cell.length_b   1.000
_cell.length_c   1.000
_cell.angle_alpha   90.00
_cell.angle_beta   90.00
_cell.angle_gamma   90.00
#
_symmetry.space_group_name_H-M   'P 1'
#
loop_
_entity.id
_entity.type
_entity.pdbx_description
1 polymer ?
#
loop_
_entity_poly.entity_id
_entity_poly.type
_entity_poly.pdbx_seq_one_letter_code
_entity_poly.pdbx_strand_id
1 'polypeptide(L)'
;MHPSQVPVIDSFIVGDMNDAMDAIDGMLQLYGQYKVIRFRVLLPKKSNARSIGYALLNELNLRLRHLFKGSISMNIRYIVYHHDNDHYAMLLLDEDSANTFML
;
A
#
# COMPACT_ATOMS: atom_id res chain seq x y z
N MET A 1 6.18 1.79 -17.68
CA MET A 1 5.94 2.99 -16.87
C MET A 1 6.75 2.87 -15.59
N HIS A 2 7.40 3.92 -15.10
CA HIS A 2 8.12 3.81 -13.83
C HIS A 2 7.12 3.86 -12.65
N PRO A 3 7.26 3.05 -11.58
CA PRO A 3 6.30 3.02 -10.46
C PRO A 3 6.05 4.38 -9.79
N SER A 4 7.04 5.28 -9.81
CA SER A 4 6.88 6.65 -9.28
C SER A 4 5.88 7.51 -10.07
N GLN A 5 5.61 7.16 -11.33
CA GLN A 5 4.73 7.92 -12.23
C GLN A 5 3.27 7.47 -12.13
N VAL A 6 2.99 6.36 -11.42
CA VAL A 6 1.62 5.86 -11.25
C VAL A 6 0.83 6.86 -10.40
N PRO A 7 -0.33 7.35 -10.88
CA PRO A 7 -1.21 8.20 -10.09
C PRO A 7 -1.82 7.38 -8.95
N VAL A 8 -1.69 7.89 -7.73
CA VAL A 8 -2.22 7.28 -6.51
C VAL A 8 -3.32 8.16 -5.94
N ILE A 9 -4.26 7.55 -5.23
CA ILE A 9 -5.30 8.24 -4.47
C ILE A 9 -4.66 9.03 -3.34
N ASP A 10 -3.70 8.40 -2.64
CA ASP A 10 -2.99 9.04 -1.53
C ASP A 10 -1.61 8.41 -1.28
N SER A 11 -0.78 9.11 -0.51
CA SER A 11 0.54 8.67 -0.06
C SER A 11 0.66 8.73 1.47
N PHE A 12 1.16 7.67 2.08
CA PHE A 12 1.31 7.53 3.52
C PHE A 12 2.77 7.44 3.91
N ILE A 13 3.22 8.25 4.87
CA ILE A 13 4.55 8.15 5.45
C ILE A 13 4.48 7.21 6.65
N VAL A 14 5.33 6.18 6.66
CA VAL A 14 5.31 5.15 7.69
C VAL A 14 6.72 4.98 8.26
N GLY A 15 6.95 5.58 9.42
CA GLY A 15 8.23 5.54 10.13
C GLY A 15 8.34 4.39 11.13
N ASP A 16 7.21 3.99 11.72
CA ASP A 16 7.12 2.90 12.68
C ASP A 16 5.83 2.07 12.55
N MET A 17 5.55 1.23 13.54
CA MET A 17 4.37 0.36 13.55
C MET A 17 3.05 1.09 13.85
N ASN A 18 3.08 2.18 14.62
CA ASN A 18 1.89 2.97 14.87
C ASN A 18 1.49 3.71 13.60
N ASP A 19 2.46 4.33 12.93
CA ASP A 19 2.23 4.97 11.63
C ASP A 19 1.65 3.97 10.60
N ALA A 20 2.09 2.71 10.67
CA ALA A 20 1.58 1.66 9.79
C ALA A 20 0.10 1.36 10.06
N MET A 21 -0.33 1.35 11.32
CA MET A 21 -1.74 1.14 11.69
C MET A 21 -2.60 2.32 11.23
N ASP A 22 -2.14 3.55 11.47
CA ASP A 22 -2.83 4.76 11.05
C ASP A 22 -2.97 4.83 9.52
N ALA A 23 -1.90 4.47 8.80
CA ALA A 23 -1.92 4.38 7.34
C ALA A 23 -2.95 3.36 6.84
N ILE A 24 -3.07 2.20 7.50
CA ILE A 24 -4.07 1.19 7.15
C ILE A 24 -5.49 1.71 7.37
N ASP A 25 -5.76 2.36 8.48
CA ASP A 25 -7.09 2.93 8.75
C ASP A 25 -7.47 3.98 7.69
N GLY A 26 -6.53 4.85 7.32
CA GLY A 26 -6.70 5.78 6.21
C GLY A 26 -6.95 5.09 4.87
N MET A 27 -6.19 4.05 4.53
CA MET A 27 -6.38 3.27 3.30
C MET A 27 -7.77 2.61 3.25
N LEU A 28 -8.26 2.05 4.36
CA LEU A 28 -9.57 1.42 4.43
C LEU A 28 -10.70 2.43 4.31
N GLN A 29 -10.55 3.62 4.90
CA GLN A 29 -11.50 4.71 4.74
C GLN A 29 -11.58 5.17 3.28
N LEU A 30 -10.44 5.43 2.65
CA LEU A 30 -10.37 5.83 1.24
C LEU A 30 -10.91 4.73 0.33
N TYR A 31 -10.60 3.47 0.61
CA TYR A 31 -11.18 2.35 -0.11
C TYR A 31 -12.71 2.32 0.03
N GLY A 32 -13.24 2.63 1.21
CA GLY A 32 -14.68 2.78 1.44
C GLY A 32 -15.35 3.76 0.48
N GLN A 33 -14.66 4.85 0.14
CA GLN A 33 -15.12 5.93 -0.74
C GLN A 33 -14.90 5.63 -2.23
N TYR A 34 -13.69 5.25 -2.61
CA TYR A 34 -13.27 5.13 -4.01
C TYR A 34 -13.39 3.70 -4.57
N LYS A 35 -13.52 2.70 -3.70
CA LYS A 35 -13.56 1.26 -4.06
C LYS A 35 -12.36 0.79 -4.90
N VAL A 36 -11.23 1.49 -4.78
CA VAL A 36 -10.01 1.23 -5.54
C VAL A 36 -8.81 1.32 -4.60
N ILE A 37 -7.84 0.42 -4.78
CA ILE A 37 -6.56 0.44 -4.07
C ILE A 37 -5.51 0.98 -5.03
N ARG A 38 -5.09 2.22 -4.80
CA ARG A 38 -3.95 2.87 -5.47
C ARG A 38 -3.25 3.78 -4.48
N PHE A 39 -2.35 3.22 -3.68
CA PHE A 39 -1.70 3.94 -2.59
C PHE A 39 -0.18 3.86 -2.70
N ARG A 40 0.50 4.88 -2.19
CA ARG A 40 1.96 4.86 -2.01
C ARG A 40 2.28 4.87 -0.53
N VAL A 41 3.19 4.01 -0.10
CA VAL A 41 3.74 4.04 1.26
C VAL A 41 5.19 4.45 1.17
N LEU A 42 5.57 5.49 1.89
CA LEU A 42 6.93 5.98 2.00
C LEU A 42 7.53 5.45 3.31
N LEU A 43 8.56 4.62 3.17
CA LEU A 43 9.27 3.97 4.27
C LEU A 43 10.67 4.58 4.38
N PRO A 44 11.11 5.04 5.55
CA PRO A 44 12.47 5.57 5.70
C PRO A 44 13.50 4.47 5.43
N LYS A 45 14.63 4.79 4.82
CA LYS A 45 15.74 3.86 4.54
C LYS A 45 16.52 3.53 5.82
N LYS A 46 15.86 2.87 6.76
CA LYS A 46 16.40 2.37 8.03
C LYS A 46 16.34 0.85 8.06
N SER A 47 17.04 0.22 9.02
CA SER A 47 17.14 -1.24 9.13
C SER A 47 15.80 -1.97 9.28
N ASN A 48 14.77 -1.28 9.78
CA ASN A 48 13.44 -1.82 10.04
C ASN A 48 12.42 -1.61 8.89
N ALA A 49 12.79 -0.90 7.82
CA ALA A 49 11.88 -0.55 6.72
C ALA A 49 11.17 -1.77 6.12
N ARG A 50 11.94 -2.85 5.92
CA ARG A 50 11.42 -4.13 5.42
C ARG A 50 10.38 -4.71 6.36
N SER A 51 10.68 -4.81 7.65
CA SER A 51 9.78 -5.40 8.65
C SER A 51 8.48 -4.63 8.76
N ILE A 52 8.55 -3.29 8.76
CA ILE A 52 7.36 -2.43 8.80
C ILE A 52 6.52 -2.62 7.53
N GLY A 53 7.14 -2.60 6.34
CA GLY A 53 6.44 -2.82 5.09
C GLY A 53 5.72 -4.19 5.03
N TYR A 54 6.36 -5.26 5.51
CA TYR A 54 5.73 -6.58 5.61
C TYR A 54 4.57 -6.60 6.61
N ALA A 55 4.72 -5.98 7.77
CA ALA A 55 3.66 -5.90 8.77
C ALA A 55 2.43 -5.14 8.23
N LEU A 56 2.68 -4.01 7.55
CA LEU A 56 1.64 -3.22 6.90
C LEU A 56 0.87 -4.04 5.86
N LEU A 57 1.58 -4.73 4.96
CA LEU A 57 0.97 -5.58 3.93
C LEU A 57 0.13 -6.71 4.53
N ASN A 58 0.65 -7.38 5.57
CA ASN A 58 -0.06 -8.48 6.22
C ASN A 58 -1.35 -8.00 6.88
N GLU A 59 -1.26 -6.93 7.69
CA GLU A 59 -2.42 -6.40 8.40
C GLU A 59 -3.47 -5.82 7.44
N LEU A 60 -3.05 -5.08 6.41
CA LEU A 60 -3.97 -4.58 5.37
C LEU A 60 -4.72 -5.73 4.69
N ASN A 61 -4.01 -6.79 4.29
CA ASN A 61 -4.61 -7.97 3.67
C ASN A 61 -5.61 -8.67 4.62
N LEU A 62 -5.27 -8.80 5.91
CA LEU A 62 -6.17 -9.37 6.90
C LEU A 62 -7.45 -8.55 7.01
N ARG A 63 -7.34 -7.23 7.23
CA ARG A 63 -8.51 -6.36 7.39
C ARG A 63 -9.41 -6.34 6.17
N LEU A 64 -8.84 -6.28 4.96
CA LEU A 64 -9.62 -6.37 3.72
C LEU A 64 -10.37 -7.71 3.66
N ARG A 65 -9.73 -8.85 3.93
CA ARG A 65 -10.41 -10.16 3.95
C ARG A 65 -11.58 -10.19 4.93
N HIS A 66 -11.41 -9.61 6.12
CA HIS A 66 -12.48 -9.51 7.12
C HIS A 66 -13.65 -8.65 6.63
N LEU A 67 -13.39 -7.55 5.93
CA LEU A 67 -14.43 -6.68 5.37
C LEU A 67 -15.24 -7.36 4.25
N PHE A 68 -14.61 -8.17 3.40
CA PHE A 68 -15.28 -8.76 2.21
C PHE A 68 -15.83 -10.17 2.39
N LYS A 69 -15.76 -10.76 3.60
CA LYS A 69 -16.31 -12.08 3.96
C LYS A 69 -16.18 -13.15 2.86
N GLY A 70 -15.00 -13.24 2.25
CA GLY A 70 -14.67 -14.29 1.27
C GLY A 70 -15.25 -14.14 -0.13
N SER A 71 -15.87 -13.00 -0.49
CA SER A 71 -16.53 -12.86 -1.79
C SER A 71 -15.61 -12.47 -2.96
N ILE A 72 -14.47 -11.83 -2.72
CA ILE A 72 -13.52 -11.43 -3.77
C ILE A 72 -12.10 -11.59 -3.22
N SER A 73 -11.25 -12.34 -3.93
CA SER A 73 -9.81 -12.32 -3.72
C SER A 73 -9.25 -10.96 -4.17
N MET A 74 -9.31 -9.95 -3.30
CA MET A 74 -8.57 -8.71 -3.52
C MET A 74 -7.08 -9.04 -3.41
N ASN A 75 -6.48 -9.36 -4.56
CA ASN A 75 -5.05 -9.50 -4.69
C ASN A 75 -4.45 -8.10 -4.75
N ILE A 76 -3.95 -7.62 -3.60
CA ILE A 76 -3.11 -6.44 -3.60
C ILE A 76 -1.77 -6.81 -4.21
N ARG A 77 -1.42 -6.19 -5.33
CA ARG A 77 -0.09 -6.23 -5.89
C ARG A 77 0.73 -5.09 -5.32
N TYR A 78 2.02 -5.33 -5.14
CA TYR A 78 2.92 -4.29 -4.68
C TYR A 78 4.25 -4.33 -5.41
N ILE A 79 4.85 -3.15 -5.55
CA ILE A 79 6.22 -3.00 -6.02
C ILE A 79 6.96 -2.03 -5.10
N VAL A 80 8.18 -2.39 -4.74
CA VAL A 80 9.06 -1.55 -3.91
C VAL A 80 10.16 -0.96 -4.79
N TYR A 81 10.42 0.33 -4.65
CA TYR A 81 11.46 1.03 -5.41
C TYR A 81 12.10 2.15 -4.58
N HIS A 82 13.25 2.64 -5.04
CA HIS A 82 13.89 3.81 -4.46
C HIS A 82 13.10 5.07 -4.84
N HIS A 83 12.57 5.79 -3.85
CA HIS A 83 11.76 6.98 -4.09
C HIS A 83 12.61 8.25 -4.15
N ASP A 84 13.35 8.49 -3.07
CA ASP A 84 14.27 9.61 -2.90
C ASP A 84 15.50 9.15 -2.12
N ASN A 85 16.31 10.07 -1.58
CA ASN A 85 17.50 9.73 -0.80
C ASN A 85 17.18 9.06 0.53
N ASP A 86 16.05 9.41 1.14
CA ASP A 86 15.69 9.07 2.52
C ASP A 86 14.63 7.97 2.61
N HIS A 87 13.90 7.69 1.52
CA HIS A 87 12.76 6.77 1.50
C HIS A 87 12.83 5.72 0.40
N TYR A 88 12.40 4.50 0.75
CA TYR A 88 11.82 3.57 -0.19
C TYR A 88 10.34 3.91 -0.38
N ALA A 89 9.80 3.66 -1.57
CA ALA A 89 8.36 3.67 -1.79
C ALA A 89 7.87 2.25 -2.06
N MET A 90 6.73 1.91 -1.48
CA MET A 90 5.93 0.75 -1.81
C MET A 90 4.65 1.23 -2.47
N LEU A 91 4.46 0.90 -3.75
CA LEU A 91 3.23 1.18 -4.48
C LEU A 91 2.30 -0.02 -4.30
N LEU A 92 1.09 0.22 -3.80
CA LEU A 92 0.04 -0.77 -3.56
C LEU A 92 -1.08 -0.56 -4.59
N LEU A 93 -1.42 -1.62 -5.32
CA LEU A 93 -2.44 -1.61 -6.36
C LEU A 93 -3.39 -2.79 -6.17
N ASP A 94 -4.68 -2.59 -6.43
CA ASP A 94 -5.56 -3.72 -6.76
C ASP A 94 -5.20 -4.29 -8.13
N GLU A 95 -5.74 -5.48 -8.42
CA GLU A 95 -5.46 -6.21 -9.65
C GLU A 95 -5.82 -5.42 -10.92
N ASP A 96 -6.98 -4.75 -10.92
CA ASP A 96 -7.43 -3.95 -12.06
C ASP A 96 -6.50 -2.76 -12.32
N SER A 97 -6.08 -2.06 -11.26
CA SER A 97 -5.13 -0.95 -11.36
C SER A 97 -3.75 -1.44 -11.81
N ALA A 98 -3.27 -2.56 -11.28
CA ALA A 98 -1.98 -3.12 -11.68
C ALA A 98 -1.98 -3.51 -13.17
N ASN A 99 -3.04 -4.16 -13.64
CA ASN A 99 -3.21 -4.51 -15.05
C ASN A 99 -3.30 -3.25 -15.94
N THR A 100 -4.00 -2.21 -15.48
CA THR A 100 -4.12 -0.93 -16.20
C THR A 100 -2.76 -0.26 -16.42
N PHE A 101 -1.87 -0.31 -15.42
CA PHE A 101 -0.55 0.29 -15.51
C PHE A 101 0.54 -0.65 -16.03
N MET A 102 0.18 -1.89 -16.37
CA MET A 102 1.09 -2.96 -16.80
C MET A 102 2.21 -3.21 -15.79
N LEU A 103 1.83 -3.34 -14.51
CA LEU A 103 2.71 -3.61 -13.36
C LEU A 103 2.39 -4.94 -12.66
#